data_AF-A0A8C9VGX8-F1
#
_entry.id   AF-A0A8C9VGX8-F1
#
_cell.length_a   1.000
_cell.length_b   1.000
_cell.length_c   1.000
_cell.angle_alpha   90.00
_cell.angle_beta   90.00
_cell.angle_gamma   90.00
#
_symmetry.space_group_name_H-M   'P 1'
#
loop_
_entity.id
_entity.type
_entity.pdbx_description
1 polymer ?
#
loop_
_entity_poly.entity_id
_entity_poly.type
_entity_poly.pdbx_seq_one_letter_code
_entity_poly.pdbx_strand_id
1 'polypeptide(L)'
;MELNRQLEHSSNVIQEKVPFNDTKHTDYNSLNVPPHNRRHQLKARDVAAQALSFVQDLVAALLNFHSYTEQRVHIYPLDSSIEPISPLNQRFSQYLHENAAYVRPLEEGLLQLHQSITEDTVTTLETVGKLKDFSSNFASYTHYLEKLLPYQLKSLEEECEAPLCTSSLDSKNKEIQSDMRRITAHFKKLQSYICLLALPSVRPDTLPQTSLATVFTHLTACLHGLHDAVKEMSKHYSQKASLEQELPTVTEKLCTTNECLLSSLCSLANCTGKMATFFSNNLDFFVSSAGYGPRGGAGAINPLHAECMLGNKKQAAAYMLSRPESVPYKEALSNRRVLTSSTESREGLTQQVQQSQEKIARLEQEKEHWLLEAQLGRVRLEKESLRIADLEARLAAALGTSPAVQPPPQDGSTSPLCVTAALTHNSFGQVGDEQSREQLIKAHYMARVGELTTQLQMSDSKAVHFYAECRALAKRLALAEKSRETLTEGAKLANQNISRLQDELATTKRSYEDQLSMMSDHLCSMNETLSKQREEIDTLKLGNKVRNVPSETTGHRMT
;
A
#
# COMPACT_ATOMS: atom_id res chain seq x y z
N MET A 1 -35.64 -35.49 7.28
CA MET A 1 -34.75 -36.67 7.20
C MET A 1 -34.06 -36.79 5.85
N GLU A 2 -34.79 -36.76 4.72
CA GLU A 2 -34.18 -36.94 3.39
C GLU A 2 -33.12 -35.87 3.03
N LEU A 3 -33.35 -34.60 3.39
CA LEU A 3 -32.35 -33.54 3.22
C LEU A 3 -31.08 -33.77 4.04
N ASN A 4 -31.20 -34.30 5.25
CA ASN A 4 -30.03 -34.63 6.09
C ASN A 4 -29.25 -35.81 5.52
N ARG A 5 -29.97 -36.79 4.96
CA ARG A 5 -29.38 -37.95 4.30
C ARG A 5 -28.67 -37.56 3.00
N GLN A 6 -29.25 -36.62 2.24
CA GLN A 6 -28.63 -36.04 1.04
C GLN A 6 -27.43 -35.15 1.39
N LEU A 7 -27.48 -34.41 2.50
CA LEU A 7 -26.36 -33.62 3.01
C LEU A 7 -25.20 -34.53 3.45
N GLU A 8 -25.47 -35.58 4.23
CA GLU A 8 -24.45 -36.56 4.63
C GLU A 8 -23.88 -37.31 3.43
N HIS A 9 -24.72 -37.72 2.48
CA HIS A 9 -24.27 -38.38 1.26
C HIS A 9 -23.40 -37.45 0.40
N SER A 10 -23.81 -36.20 0.21
CA SER A 10 -23.03 -35.21 -0.54
C SER A 10 -21.73 -34.86 0.20
N SER A 11 -21.77 -34.74 1.53
CA SER A 11 -20.59 -34.50 2.36
C SER A 11 -19.60 -35.67 2.27
N ASN A 12 -20.09 -36.92 2.33
CA ASN A 12 -19.28 -38.13 2.15
C ASN A 12 -18.71 -38.22 0.73
N VAL A 13 -19.48 -37.92 -0.31
CA VAL A 13 -19.00 -37.87 -1.70
C VAL A 13 -17.95 -36.77 -1.87
N ILE A 14 -18.11 -35.61 -1.24
CA ILE A 14 -17.09 -34.55 -1.24
C ILE A 14 -15.82 -35.02 -0.51
N GLN A 15 -15.98 -35.71 0.63
CA GLN A 15 -14.85 -36.23 1.41
C GLN A 15 -14.09 -37.37 0.71
N GLU A 16 -14.79 -38.24 -0.03
CA GLU A 16 -14.19 -39.37 -0.76
C GLU A 16 -13.73 -39.02 -2.17
N LYS A 17 -14.48 -38.19 -2.92
CA LYS A 17 -14.30 -37.94 -4.36
C LYS A 17 -13.79 -36.55 -4.71
N VAL A 18 -13.84 -35.59 -3.78
CA VAL A 18 -13.36 -34.21 -3.96
C VAL A 18 -12.11 -33.86 -3.12
N PRO A 19 -11.36 -34.77 -2.46
CA PRO A 19 -9.95 -34.44 -2.28
C PRO A 19 -9.37 -34.48 -3.69
N PHE A 20 -9.15 -33.30 -4.28
CA PHE A 20 -8.42 -33.14 -5.54
C PHE A 20 -7.03 -33.71 -5.30
N ASN A 21 -6.92 -35.02 -5.47
CA ASN A 21 -5.75 -35.82 -5.15
C ASN A 21 -5.35 -36.53 -6.43
N ASP A 22 -4.81 -35.74 -7.36
CA ASP A 22 -4.30 -36.21 -8.66
C ASP A 22 -3.00 -37.03 -8.53
N THR A 23 -2.69 -37.48 -7.30
CA THR A 23 -1.48 -38.25 -6.96
C THR A 23 -1.37 -39.59 -7.64
N LYS A 24 -2.46 -40.06 -8.26
CA LYS A 24 -2.48 -41.27 -9.08
C LYS A 24 -1.67 -41.10 -10.37
N HIS A 25 -1.57 -39.88 -10.91
CA HIS A 25 -0.79 -39.58 -12.11
C HIS A 25 0.44 -38.75 -11.73
N THR A 26 1.60 -39.41 -11.66
CA THR A 26 2.87 -38.80 -11.26
C THR A 26 3.23 -37.57 -12.09
N ASP A 27 2.85 -37.56 -13.37
CA ASP A 27 3.16 -36.49 -14.31
C ASP A 27 2.38 -35.20 -14.03
N TYR A 28 1.21 -35.31 -13.41
CA TYR A 28 0.39 -34.15 -13.02
C TYR A 28 0.67 -33.68 -11.59
N ASN A 29 1.44 -34.46 -10.81
CA ASN A 29 1.78 -34.07 -9.44
C ASN A 29 2.56 -32.77 -9.37
N SER A 30 3.38 -32.44 -10.37
CA SER A 30 4.07 -31.14 -10.42
C SER A 30 3.12 -29.93 -10.48
N LEU A 31 1.86 -30.13 -10.86
CA LEU A 31 0.82 -29.09 -10.90
C LEU A 31 0.05 -28.97 -9.56
N ASN A 32 0.26 -29.89 -8.61
CA ASN A 32 -0.40 -29.82 -7.30
C ASN A 32 0.07 -28.58 -6.54
N VAL A 33 -0.89 -27.85 -5.94
CA VAL A 33 -0.57 -26.74 -5.03
C VAL A 33 0.22 -27.30 -3.84
N PRO A 34 1.45 -26.82 -3.58
CA PRO A 34 2.25 -27.30 -2.47
C PRO A 34 1.52 -27.05 -1.15
N PRO A 35 1.56 -28.01 -0.22
CA PRO A 35 0.99 -27.82 1.09
C PRO A 35 1.76 -26.70 1.80
N HIS A 36 1.01 -25.71 2.30
CA HIS A 36 1.60 -24.63 3.08
C HIS A 36 2.12 -25.17 4.42
N ASN A 37 3.43 -25.09 4.64
CA ASN A 37 4.07 -25.58 5.86
C ASN A 37 4.06 -24.51 6.97
N ARG A 38 2.90 -24.33 7.61
CA ARG A 38 2.70 -23.34 8.68
C ARG A 38 3.71 -23.51 9.83
N ARG A 39 4.08 -24.74 10.17
CA ARG A 39 5.06 -25.03 11.23
C ARG A 39 6.44 -24.48 10.87
N HIS A 40 6.89 -24.67 9.64
CA HIS A 40 8.15 -24.09 9.16
C HIS A 40 8.10 -22.56 9.16
N GLN A 41 6.97 -21.96 8.75
CA GLN A 41 6.81 -20.51 8.75
C GLN A 41 6.82 -19.89 10.15
N LEU A 42 6.12 -20.48 11.11
CA LEU A 42 6.18 -20.06 12.50
C LEU A 42 7.60 -20.15 13.06
N LYS A 43 8.30 -21.26 12.81
CA LYS A 43 9.71 -21.41 13.22
C LYS A 43 10.61 -20.37 12.54
N ALA A 44 10.42 -20.09 11.26
CA ALA A 44 11.20 -19.08 10.54
C ALA A 44 10.99 -17.68 11.13
N ARG A 45 9.74 -17.33 11.48
CA ARG A 45 9.39 -16.09 12.15
C ARG A 45 10.02 -16.00 13.54
N ASP A 46 9.96 -17.06 14.34
CA ASP A 46 10.56 -17.10 15.68
C ASP A 46 12.10 -16.93 15.61
N VAL A 47 12.74 -17.60 14.65
CA VAL A 47 14.19 -17.49 14.41
C VAL A 47 14.54 -16.06 13.95
N ALA A 48 13.75 -15.45 13.07
CA ALA A 48 13.94 -14.07 12.64
C ALA A 48 13.75 -13.07 13.79
N ALA A 49 12.77 -13.30 14.68
CA ALA A 49 12.54 -12.48 15.86
C ALA A 49 13.71 -12.55 16.86
N GLN A 50 14.26 -13.75 17.08
CA GLN A 50 15.46 -13.92 17.90
C GLN A 50 16.67 -13.20 17.27
N ALA A 51 16.88 -13.38 15.96
CA ALA A 51 17.94 -12.67 15.24
C ALA A 51 17.79 -11.15 15.37
N LEU A 52 16.56 -10.63 15.26
CA LEU A 52 16.25 -9.20 15.46
C LEU A 52 16.71 -8.73 16.84
N SER A 53 16.33 -9.44 17.91
CA SER A 53 16.75 -9.08 19.27
C SER A 53 18.28 -9.04 19.43
N PHE A 54 19.01 -9.97 18.81
CA PHE A 54 20.48 -9.96 18.89
C PHE A 54 21.11 -8.81 18.11
N VAL A 55 20.53 -8.39 16.98
CA VAL A 55 21.03 -7.22 16.25
C VAL A 55 20.68 -5.92 16.99
N GLN A 56 19.54 -5.83 17.66
CA GLN A 56 19.23 -4.69 18.53
C GLN A 56 20.26 -4.56 19.66
N ASP A 57 20.57 -5.67 20.34
CA ASP A 57 21.64 -5.71 21.36
C ASP A 57 23.00 -5.30 20.76
N LEU A 58 23.35 -5.82 19.58
CA LEU A 58 24.60 -5.48 18.88
C LEU A 58 24.66 -3.99 18.51
N VAL A 59 23.57 -3.43 17.97
CA VAL A 59 23.46 -2.01 17.59
C VAL A 59 23.67 -1.13 18.81
N ALA A 60 22.98 -1.40 19.92
CA ALA A 60 23.15 -0.65 21.16
C ALA A 60 24.60 -0.71 21.67
N ALA A 61 25.20 -1.90 21.67
CA ALA A 61 26.56 -2.08 22.14
C ALA A 61 27.61 -1.39 21.24
N LEU A 62 27.41 -1.41 19.91
CA LEU A 62 28.26 -0.71 18.94
C LEU A 62 28.14 0.81 19.04
N LEU A 63 26.92 1.35 19.18
CA LEU A 63 26.70 2.79 19.38
C LEU A 63 27.43 3.28 20.63
N ASN A 64 27.31 2.55 21.73
CA ASN A 64 28.02 2.85 22.98
C ASN A 64 29.53 2.76 22.80
N PHE A 65 30.04 1.69 22.20
CA PHE A 65 31.47 1.52 21.96
C PHE A 65 32.07 2.68 21.14
N HIS A 66 31.44 3.06 20.03
CA HIS A 66 31.91 4.18 19.21
C HIS A 66 31.82 5.51 19.97
N SER A 67 30.72 5.77 20.68
CA SER A 67 30.51 7.02 21.43
C SER A 67 31.50 7.18 22.57
N TYR A 68 31.78 6.11 23.33
CA TYR A 68 32.78 6.20 24.40
C TYR A 68 34.21 6.20 23.86
N THR A 69 34.45 5.63 22.67
CA THR A 69 35.75 5.76 21.99
C THR A 69 35.97 7.22 21.58
N GLU A 70 34.94 7.88 21.05
CA GLU A 70 34.96 9.30 20.72
C GLU A 70 35.27 10.14 21.96
N GLN A 71 34.60 9.91 23.08
CA GLN A 71 34.85 10.60 24.34
C GLN A 71 36.29 10.39 24.81
N ARG A 72 36.80 9.15 24.75
CA ARG A 72 38.16 8.85 25.22
C ARG A 72 39.23 9.56 24.39
N VAL A 73 39.04 9.69 23.08
CA VAL A 73 39.96 10.43 22.19
C VAL A 73 40.11 11.90 22.61
N HIS A 74 39.14 12.47 23.35
CA HIS A 74 39.22 13.83 23.90
C HIS A 74 39.83 13.90 25.30
N ILE A 75 40.13 12.77 25.93
CA ILE A 75 40.57 12.68 27.33
C ILE A 75 42.00 12.13 27.43
N TYR A 76 42.37 11.19 26.56
CA TYR A 76 43.64 10.48 26.59
C TYR A 76 44.28 10.43 25.19
N PRO A 77 45.60 10.65 25.06
CA PRO A 77 46.62 10.77 26.11
C PRO A 77 46.69 12.15 26.79
N LEU A 78 46.07 13.17 26.19
CA LEU A 78 46.01 14.53 26.71
C LEU A 78 44.56 14.98 26.78
N ASP A 79 44.16 15.60 27.89
CA ASP A 79 42.79 16.08 28.07
C ASP A 79 42.57 17.35 27.24
N SER A 80 41.56 17.32 26.36
CA SER A 80 41.16 18.42 25.48
C SER A 80 40.77 19.72 26.21
N SER A 81 40.47 19.64 27.51
CA SER A 81 40.23 20.81 28.35
C SER A 81 41.51 21.58 28.72
N ILE A 82 42.67 20.94 28.55
CA ILE A 82 44.00 21.48 28.92
C ILE A 82 44.80 21.78 27.65
N GLU A 83 44.79 20.88 26.68
CA GLU A 83 45.58 20.98 25.44
C GLU A 83 44.73 20.73 24.19
N PRO A 84 45.07 21.34 23.04
CA PRO A 84 44.35 21.08 21.80
C PRO A 84 44.54 19.63 21.34
N ILE A 85 43.46 19.01 20.86
CA ILE A 85 43.47 17.65 20.30
C ILE A 85 44.30 17.63 19.01
N SER A 86 45.04 16.54 18.78
CA SER A 86 45.81 16.36 17.54
C SER A 86 44.88 16.43 16.31
N PRO A 87 45.36 16.94 15.15
CA PRO A 87 44.55 16.99 13.93
C PRO A 87 44.04 15.61 13.49
N LEU A 88 44.80 14.55 13.79
CA LEU A 88 44.38 13.16 13.56
C LEU A 88 43.18 12.80 14.43
N ASN A 89 43.29 12.98 15.74
CA ASN A 89 42.26 12.60 16.71
C ASN A 89 41.00 13.47 16.57
N GLN A 90 41.13 14.73 16.16
CA GLN A 90 40.00 15.57 15.81
C GLN A 90 39.20 14.98 14.63
N ARG A 91 39.88 14.52 13.58
CA ARG A 91 39.23 13.87 12.43
C ARG A 91 38.67 12.50 12.78
N PHE A 92 39.36 11.74 13.62
CA PHE A 92 38.89 10.46 14.11
C PHE A 92 37.59 10.62 14.91
N SER A 93 37.55 11.58 15.85
CA SER A 93 36.36 11.93 16.60
C SER A 93 35.19 12.32 15.68
N GLN A 94 35.42 13.15 14.66
CA GLN A 94 34.36 13.52 13.72
C GLN A 94 33.75 12.30 13.02
N TYR A 95 34.58 11.34 12.58
CA TYR A 95 34.07 10.11 11.99
C TYR A 95 33.36 9.22 13.00
N LEU A 96 33.85 9.14 14.24
CA LEU A 96 33.15 8.41 15.31
C LEU A 96 31.79 9.04 15.62
N HIS A 97 31.66 10.37 15.58
CA HIS A 97 30.39 11.07 15.81
C HIS A 97 29.31 10.68 14.78
N GLU A 98 29.73 10.37 13.54
CA GLU A 98 28.82 9.90 12.47
C GLU A 98 28.29 8.47 12.69
N ASN A 99 28.72 7.74 13.74
CA ASN A 99 28.45 6.31 13.92
C ASN A 99 26.96 5.93 13.78
N ALA A 100 26.06 6.74 14.33
CA ALA A 100 24.63 6.42 14.39
C ALA A 100 24.01 6.27 13.00
N ALA A 101 24.51 7.00 12.00
CA ALA A 101 24.05 6.94 10.62
C ALA A 101 24.35 5.58 9.94
N TYR A 102 25.35 4.85 10.42
CA TYR A 102 25.77 3.56 9.87
C TYR A 102 25.29 2.38 10.71
N VAL A 103 25.22 2.55 12.03
CA VAL A 103 24.85 1.45 12.96
C VAL A 103 23.33 1.26 13.05
N ARG A 104 22.53 2.34 13.16
CA ARG A 104 21.06 2.22 13.29
C ARG A 104 20.36 1.54 12.11
N PRO A 105 20.77 1.73 10.84
CA PRO A 105 20.17 1.02 9.71
C PRO A 105 20.26 -0.50 9.79
N LEU A 106 21.19 -1.07 10.59
CA LEU A 106 21.26 -2.52 10.79
C LEU A 106 20.01 -3.05 11.50
N GLU A 107 19.55 -2.35 12.53
CA GLU A 107 18.33 -2.69 13.26
C GLU A 107 17.10 -2.55 12.36
N GLU A 108 16.95 -1.41 11.69
CA GLU A 108 15.82 -1.15 10.79
C GLU A 108 15.74 -2.18 9.66
N GLY A 109 16.89 -2.53 9.05
CA GLY A 109 16.96 -3.53 8.00
C GLY A 109 16.50 -4.91 8.48
N LEU A 110 16.88 -5.31 9.69
CA LEU A 110 16.47 -6.61 10.24
C LEU A 110 15.03 -6.61 10.75
N LEU A 111 14.53 -5.47 11.23
CA LEU A 111 13.14 -5.28 11.62
C LEU A 111 12.22 -5.46 10.40
N GLN A 112 12.55 -4.83 9.27
CA GLN A 112 11.81 -5.00 8.02
C GLN A 112 11.85 -6.45 7.52
N LEU A 113 13.00 -7.11 7.67
CA LEU A 113 13.11 -8.54 7.37
C LEU A 113 12.13 -9.37 8.22
N HIS A 114 12.16 -9.21 9.54
CA HIS A 114 11.25 -9.92 10.44
C HIS A 114 9.78 -9.64 10.13
N GLN A 115 9.41 -8.38 9.86
CA GLN A 115 8.04 -7.99 9.52
C GLN A 115 7.55 -8.58 8.20
N SER A 116 8.46 -8.82 7.23
CA SER A 116 8.13 -9.47 5.97
C SER A 116 7.79 -10.96 6.11
N ILE A 117 8.23 -11.60 7.19
CA ILE A 117 7.98 -13.02 7.46
C ILE A 117 6.67 -13.16 8.24
N THR A 118 5.65 -13.73 7.59
CA THR A 118 4.32 -13.94 8.16
C THR A 118 3.94 -15.42 8.14
N GLU A 119 2.85 -15.78 8.81
CA GLU A 119 2.33 -17.15 8.76
C GLU A 119 1.99 -17.56 7.33
N ASP A 120 1.58 -16.63 6.47
CA ASP A 120 1.13 -16.90 5.11
C ASP A 120 2.15 -16.52 4.03
N THR A 121 3.44 -16.50 4.36
CA THR A 121 4.52 -16.30 3.37
C THR A 121 5.25 -17.61 3.08
N VAL A 122 5.98 -17.64 1.96
CA VAL A 122 6.98 -18.67 1.69
C VAL A 122 8.31 -18.07 2.14
N THR A 123 8.92 -18.61 3.18
CA THR A 123 10.19 -18.08 3.73
C THR A 123 11.35 -18.95 3.28
N THR A 124 12.07 -18.46 2.27
CA THR A 124 13.28 -19.04 1.67
C THR A 124 14.18 -17.90 1.21
N LEU A 125 15.47 -18.13 0.95
CA LEU A 125 16.37 -17.02 0.56
C LEU A 125 15.97 -16.35 -0.76
N GLU A 126 15.30 -17.09 -1.65
CA GLU A 126 14.77 -16.64 -2.93
C GLU A 126 13.59 -15.66 -2.75
N THR A 127 12.80 -15.82 -1.70
CA THR A 127 11.56 -15.05 -1.45
C THR A 127 11.76 -13.96 -0.40
N VAL A 128 12.82 -14.06 0.41
CA VAL A 128 13.12 -13.12 1.49
C VAL A 128 13.88 -11.90 0.94
N GLY A 129 13.18 -11.07 0.17
CA GLY A 129 13.74 -9.87 -0.48
C GLY A 129 14.37 -8.87 0.49
N LYS A 130 13.83 -8.76 1.71
CA LYS A 130 14.30 -7.84 2.75
C LYS A 130 15.67 -8.17 3.33
N LEU A 131 16.18 -9.39 3.10
CA LEU A 131 17.56 -9.75 3.46
C LEU A 131 18.59 -8.93 2.67
N LYS A 132 18.27 -8.53 1.43
CA LYS A 132 19.13 -7.68 0.61
C LYS A 132 19.28 -6.28 1.19
N ASP A 133 18.19 -5.71 1.70
CA ASP A 133 18.19 -4.38 2.33
C ASP A 133 19.09 -4.41 3.58
N PHE A 134 18.92 -5.43 4.43
CA PHE A 134 19.82 -5.66 5.58
C PHE A 134 21.28 -5.88 5.16
N SER A 135 21.53 -6.68 4.12
CA SER A 135 22.88 -6.91 3.58
C SER A 135 23.56 -5.61 3.13
N SER A 136 22.80 -4.71 2.51
CA SER A 136 23.30 -3.40 2.03
C SER A 136 23.64 -2.48 3.21
N ASN A 137 22.83 -2.49 4.27
CA ASN A 137 23.11 -1.75 5.50
C ASN A 137 24.36 -2.32 6.21
N PHE A 138 24.48 -3.65 6.29
CA PHE A 138 25.65 -4.32 6.88
C PHE A 138 26.94 -4.02 6.10
N ALA A 139 26.87 -4.01 4.77
CA ALA A 139 27.96 -3.58 3.92
C ALA A 139 28.36 -2.13 4.20
N SER A 140 27.39 -1.22 4.29
CA SER A 140 27.65 0.20 4.57
C SER A 140 28.36 0.39 5.92
N TYR A 141 27.91 -0.31 6.96
CA TYR A 141 28.59 -0.31 8.26
C TYR A 141 30.01 -0.90 8.20
N THR A 142 30.22 -1.95 7.42
CA THR A 142 31.54 -2.55 7.27
C THR A 142 32.53 -1.60 6.59
N HIS A 143 32.10 -0.89 5.53
CA HIS A 143 32.94 0.14 4.90
C HIS A 143 33.23 1.31 5.85
N TYR A 144 32.28 1.66 6.72
CA TYR A 144 32.50 2.64 7.78
C TYR A 144 33.59 2.18 8.78
N LEU A 145 33.58 0.91 9.20
CA LEU A 145 34.66 0.35 10.03
C LEU A 145 36.02 0.36 9.32
N GLU A 146 36.06 0.03 8.03
CA GLU A 146 37.30 0.12 7.23
C GLU A 146 37.81 1.56 7.11
N LYS A 147 36.90 2.54 7.00
CA LYS A 147 37.23 3.99 7.01
C LYS A 147 37.79 4.44 8.36
N LEU A 148 37.25 3.94 9.47
CA LEU A 148 37.71 4.29 10.83
C LEU A 148 39.05 3.65 11.20
N LEU A 149 39.28 2.41 10.77
CA LEU A 149 40.43 1.60 11.17
C LEU A 149 41.78 2.34 11.12
N PRO A 150 42.20 3.01 10.02
CA PRO A 150 43.49 3.68 9.98
C PRO A 150 43.63 4.79 11.03
N TYR A 151 42.55 5.52 11.33
CA TYR A 151 42.54 6.56 12.35
C TYR A 151 42.65 5.96 13.75
N GLN A 152 41.94 4.87 14.01
CA GLN A 152 42.00 4.19 15.29
C GLN A 152 43.39 3.60 15.57
N LEU A 153 44.03 3.02 14.56
CA LEU A 153 45.40 2.52 14.68
C LEU A 153 46.38 3.65 14.94
N LYS A 154 46.31 4.74 14.16
CA LYS A 154 47.18 5.91 14.33
C LYS A 154 46.96 6.64 15.66
N SER A 155 45.72 6.69 16.15
CA SER A 155 45.38 7.25 17.47
C SER A 155 46.09 6.47 18.59
N LEU A 156 46.09 5.13 18.51
CA LEU A 156 46.84 4.28 19.45
C LEU A 156 48.36 4.41 19.28
N GLU A 157 48.87 4.72 18.08
CA GLU A 157 50.30 5.05 17.88
C GLU A 157 50.68 6.37 18.55
N GLU A 158 49.82 7.41 18.46
CA GLU A 158 50.04 8.67 19.20
C GLU A 158 50.05 8.41 20.72
N GLU A 159 49.21 7.50 21.23
CA GLU A 159 49.27 7.07 22.63
C GLU A 159 50.57 6.33 23.00
N CYS A 160 51.15 5.56 22.07
CA CYS A 160 52.45 4.92 22.26
C CYS A 160 53.60 5.95 22.32
N GLU A 161 53.48 7.05 21.58
CA GLU A 161 54.48 8.13 21.52
C GLU A 161 54.35 9.13 22.69
N ALA A 162 53.29 9.03 23.49
CA ALA A 162 53.04 9.93 24.61
C ALA A 162 54.13 9.82 25.70
N PRO A 163 54.56 10.94 26.33
CA PRO A 163 55.67 10.94 27.30
C PRO A 163 55.53 10.00 28.49
N LEU A 164 54.29 9.71 28.91
CA LEU A 164 53.98 8.84 30.05
C LEU A 164 53.68 7.39 29.65
N CYS A 165 53.87 7.03 28.37
CA CYS A 165 53.64 5.68 27.89
C CYS A 165 54.77 4.74 28.36
N THR A 166 54.41 3.75 29.19
CA THR A 166 55.35 2.71 29.64
C THR A 166 55.47 1.61 28.58
N SER A 167 56.52 0.78 28.65
CA SER A 167 56.66 -0.38 27.76
C SER A 167 55.48 -1.36 27.87
N SER A 168 54.89 -1.49 29.06
CA SER A 168 53.68 -2.29 29.29
C SER A 168 52.45 -1.69 28.57
N LEU A 169 52.27 -0.36 28.63
CA LEU A 169 51.19 0.34 27.92
C LEU A 169 51.36 0.27 26.41
N ASP A 170 52.58 0.49 25.90
CA ASP A 170 52.90 0.34 24.47
C ASP A 170 52.60 -1.08 23.96
N SER A 171 52.97 -2.11 24.74
CA SER A 171 52.63 -3.50 24.43
C SER A 171 51.12 -3.71 24.34
N LYS A 172 50.34 -3.18 25.30
CA LYS A 172 48.87 -3.31 25.29
C LYS A 172 48.23 -2.54 24.15
N ASN A 173 48.73 -1.36 23.80
CA ASN A 173 48.28 -0.60 22.63
C ASN A 173 48.47 -1.39 21.33
N LYS A 174 49.63 -2.04 21.16
CA LYS A 174 49.90 -2.89 19.99
C LYS A 174 49.00 -4.13 19.92
N GLU A 175 48.70 -4.75 21.06
CA GLU A 175 47.72 -5.85 21.14
C GLU A 175 46.32 -5.37 20.71
N ILE A 176 45.84 -4.24 21.23
CA ILE A 176 44.54 -3.66 20.86
C ILE A 176 44.51 -3.29 19.38
N GLN A 177 45.59 -2.74 18.82
CA GLN A 177 45.69 -2.49 17.38
C GLN A 177 45.51 -3.78 16.56
N SER A 178 46.12 -4.89 17.01
CA SER A 178 45.95 -6.21 16.38
C SER A 178 44.50 -6.67 16.45
N ASP A 179 43.86 -6.50 17.61
CA ASP A 179 42.45 -6.87 17.82
C ASP A 179 41.50 -6.06 16.93
N MET A 180 41.70 -4.74 16.81
CA MET A 180 40.89 -3.88 15.94
C MET A 180 40.98 -4.33 14.48
N ARG A 181 42.19 -4.64 13.98
CA ARG A 181 42.36 -5.19 12.62
C ARG A 181 41.60 -6.50 12.45
N ARG A 182 41.69 -7.39 13.45
CA ARG A 182 41.03 -8.70 13.44
C ARG A 182 39.51 -8.57 13.43
N ILE A 183 38.94 -7.73 14.29
CA ILE A 183 37.49 -7.47 14.37
C ILE A 183 36.98 -6.89 13.05
N THR A 184 37.62 -5.87 12.49
CA THR A 184 37.24 -5.30 11.19
C THR A 184 37.30 -6.34 10.08
N ALA A 185 38.32 -7.21 10.08
CA ALA A 185 38.41 -8.31 9.12
C ALA A 185 37.28 -9.34 9.29
N HIS A 186 36.81 -9.60 10.51
CA HIS A 186 35.65 -10.45 10.75
C HIS A 186 34.35 -9.81 10.23
N PHE A 187 34.12 -8.52 10.45
CA PHE A 187 32.99 -7.81 9.86
C PHE A 187 33.00 -7.90 8.32
N LYS A 188 34.16 -7.74 7.68
CA LYS A 188 34.32 -7.92 6.23
C LYS A 188 33.99 -9.33 5.74
N LYS A 189 34.41 -10.35 6.48
CA LYS A 189 34.05 -11.75 6.16
C LYS A 189 32.56 -11.99 6.34
N LEU A 190 31.96 -11.51 7.43
CA LEU A 190 30.51 -11.59 7.66
C LEU A 190 29.72 -10.90 6.55
N GLN A 191 30.13 -9.71 6.13
CA GLN A 191 29.54 -8.98 5.00
C GLN A 191 29.52 -9.88 3.76
N SER A 192 30.64 -10.52 3.43
CA SER A 192 30.74 -11.39 2.25
C SER A 192 29.74 -12.55 2.30
N TYR A 193 29.61 -13.23 3.45
CA TYR A 193 28.65 -14.31 3.62
C TYR A 193 27.19 -13.83 3.60
N ILE A 194 26.89 -12.70 4.25
CA ILE A 194 25.54 -12.11 4.23
C ILE A 194 25.16 -11.69 2.81
N CYS A 195 26.08 -11.10 2.05
CA CYS A 195 25.85 -10.77 0.64
C CYS A 195 25.55 -12.03 -0.18
N LEU A 196 26.31 -13.12 0.00
CA LEU A 196 26.06 -14.39 -0.68
C LEU A 196 24.68 -14.96 -0.34
N LEU A 197 24.25 -14.88 0.93
CA LEU A 197 22.91 -15.32 1.36
C LEU A 197 21.78 -14.45 0.81
N ALA A 198 22.05 -13.18 0.50
CA ALA A 198 21.07 -12.27 -0.08
C ALA A 198 20.91 -12.41 -1.61
N LEU A 199 21.91 -13.00 -2.31
CA LEU A 199 21.88 -13.13 -3.78
C LEU A 199 20.66 -13.86 -4.35
N PRO A 200 20.16 -14.98 -3.75
CA PRO A 200 19.03 -15.72 -4.29
C PRO A 200 17.76 -14.87 -4.45
N SER A 201 17.56 -13.85 -3.60
CA SER A 201 16.42 -12.93 -3.68
C SER A 201 16.41 -12.02 -4.92
N VAL A 202 17.56 -11.89 -5.60
CA VAL A 202 17.72 -11.04 -6.80
C VAL A 202 17.99 -11.89 -8.03
N ARG A 203 18.75 -12.98 -7.87
CA ARG A 203 19.15 -13.89 -8.94
C ARG A 203 19.03 -15.34 -8.45
N PRO A 204 17.87 -15.99 -8.65
CA PRO A 204 17.58 -17.32 -8.12
C PRO A 204 18.55 -18.42 -8.57
N ASP A 205 19.15 -18.27 -9.76
CA ASP A 205 20.02 -19.30 -10.36
C ASP A 205 21.50 -19.23 -9.91
N THR A 206 21.85 -18.34 -8.98
CA THR A 206 23.27 -18.01 -8.70
C THR A 206 23.95 -18.85 -7.63
N LEU A 207 23.21 -19.54 -6.75
CA LEU A 207 23.80 -20.30 -5.64
C LEU A 207 23.19 -21.71 -5.54
N PRO A 208 23.96 -22.78 -5.82
CA PRO A 208 23.52 -24.15 -5.59
C PRO A 208 23.23 -24.43 -4.11
N GLN A 209 22.20 -25.22 -3.81
CA GLN A 209 21.81 -25.61 -2.45
C GLN A 209 22.95 -26.26 -1.64
N THR A 210 23.84 -27.01 -2.28
CA THR A 210 25.04 -27.59 -1.63
C THR A 210 26.03 -26.53 -1.15
N SER A 211 26.09 -25.39 -1.84
CA SER A 211 26.94 -24.25 -1.44
C SER A 211 26.32 -23.45 -0.30
N LEU A 212 24.99 -23.47 -0.17
CA LEU A 212 24.28 -22.75 0.88
C LEU A 212 24.62 -23.26 2.29
N ALA A 213 24.67 -24.58 2.45
CA ALA A 213 25.08 -25.23 3.69
C ALA A 213 26.46 -24.73 4.14
N THR A 214 27.41 -24.72 3.21
CA THR A 214 28.78 -24.26 3.43
C THR A 214 28.84 -22.79 3.81
N VAL A 215 28.04 -21.92 3.17
CA VAL A 215 27.98 -20.48 3.49
C VAL A 215 27.46 -20.28 4.92
N PHE A 216 26.40 -20.96 5.34
CA PHE A 216 25.91 -20.86 6.72
C PHE A 216 26.92 -21.39 7.75
N THR A 217 27.58 -22.53 7.47
CA THR A 217 28.64 -23.06 8.35
C THR A 217 29.79 -22.06 8.50
N HIS A 218 30.25 -21.44 7.41
CA HIS A 218 31.31 -20.44 7.46
C HIS A 218 30.86 -19.13 8.12
N LEU A 219 29.61 -18.70 7.93
CA LEU A 219 29.03 -17.57 8.65
C LEU A 219 29.06 -17.83 10.17
N THR A 220 28.61 -19.01 10.61
CA THR A 220 28.64 -19.42 12.02
C THR A 220 30.06 -19.44 12.58
N ALA A 221 31.02 -20.03 11.85
CA ALA A 221 32.42 -20.04 12.27
C ALA A 221 33.00 -18.61 12.34
N CYS A 222 32.60 -17.73 11.42
CA CYS A 222 33.04 -16.34 11.42
C CYS A 222 32.46 -15.54 12.60
N LEU A 223 31.23 -15.83 13.02
CA LEU A 223 30.61 -15.24 14.22
C LEU A 223 31.33 -15.67 15.50
N HIS A 224 31.71 -16.95 15.62
CA HIS A 224 32.56 -17.42 16.73
C HIS A 224 33.92 -16.71 16.74
N GLY A 225 34.58 -16.63 15.58
CA GLY A 225 35.84 -15.89 15.48
C GLY A 225 35.71 -14.39 15.82
N LEU A 226 34.60 -13.76 15.46
CA LEU A 226 34.30 -12.38 15.88
C LEU A 226 34.14 -12.29 17.41
N HIS A 227 33.38 -13.21 18.02
CA HIS A 227 33.22 -13.27 19.46
C HIS A 227 34.56 -13.38 20.19
N ASP A 228 35.41 -14.31 19.76
CA ASP A 228 36.73 -14.52 20.35
C ASP A 228 37.62 -13.27 20.22
N ALA A 229 37.58 -12.59 19.06
CA ALA A 229 38.33 -11.37 18.83
C ALA A 229 37.86 -10.21 19.73
N VAL A 230 36.55 -10.03 19.89
CA VAL A 230 35.98 -9.00 20.78
C VAL A 230 36.29 -9.30 22.25
N LYS A 231 36.24 -10.58 22.64
CA LYS A 231 36.55 -11.02 24.01
C LYS A 231 38.02 -10.78 24.36
N GLU A 232 38.95 -11.12 23.46
CA GLU A 232 40.37 -10.81 23.67
C GLU A 232 40.61 -9.30 23.70
N MET A 233 39.95 -8.52 22.85
CA MET A 233 40.05 -7.07 22.90
C MET A 233 39.57 -6.48 24.23
N SER A 234 38.43 -6.97 24.75
CA SER A 234 37.91 -6.56 26.06
C SER A 234 38.92 -6.84 27.18
N LYS A 235 39.58 -8.00 27.14
CA LYS A 235 40.64 -8.38 28.09
C LYS A 235 41.87 -7.48 27.98
N HIS A 236 42.39 -7.24 26.77
CA HIS A 236 43.54 -6.35 26.58
C HIS A 236 43.23 -4.92 26.99
N TYR A 237 42.02 -4.44 26.67
CA TYR A 237 41.56 -3.12 27.07
C TYR A 237 41.42 -3.01 28.59
N SER A 238 40.92 -4.04 29.27
CA SER A 238 40.81 -4.06 30.73
C SER A 238 42.18 -3.95 31.38
N GLN A 239 43.16 -4.69 30.86
CA GLN A 239 44.55 -4.62 31.34
C GLN A 239 45.18 -3.25 31.08
N LYS A 240 44.93 -2.66 29.90
CA LYS A 240 45.35 -1.31 29.57
C LYS A 240 44.76 -0.29 30.55
N ALA A 241 43.45 -0.34 30.80
CA ALA A 241 42.77 0.58 31.71
C ALA A 241 43.33 0.48 33.14
N SER A 242 43.67 -0.72 33.62
CA SER A 242 44.34 -0.90 34.91
C SER A 242 45.73 -0.25 34.96
N LEU A 243 46.53 -0.38 33.90
CA LEU A 243 47.83 0.29 33.81
C LEU A 243 47.70 1.82 33.73
N GLU A 244 46.68 2.33 33.05
CA GLU A 244 46.39 3.77 32.98
C GLU A 244 46.00 4.35 34.33
N GLN A 245 45.34 3.58 35.21
CA GLN A 245 44.98 4.01 36.57
C GLN A 245 46.20 4.25 37.46
N GLU A 246 47.34 3.64 37.14
CA GLU A 246 48.60 3.83 37.88
C GLU A 246 49.35 5.10 37.44
N LEU A 247 48.90 5.77 36.37
CA LEU A 247 49.56 6.98 35.87
C LEU A 247 49.27 8.20 36.77
N PRO A 248 50.25 9.11 36.95
CA PRO A 248 50.06 10.32 37.76
C PRO A 248 49.06 11.32 37.15
N THR A 249 48.75 11.19 35.86
CA THR A 249 47.82 12.04 35.11
C THR A 249 46.41 11.45 35.00
N VAL A 250 46.10 10.38 35.74
CA VAL A 250 44.77 9.78 35.73
C VAL A 250 43.72 10.80 36.20
N THR A 251 42.63 10.92 35.44
CA THR A 251 41.48 11.75 35.79
C THR A 251 40.27 10.88 36.07
N GLU A 252 39.34 11.35 36.90
CA GLU A 252 38.06 10.66 37.15
C GLU A 252 37.29 10.46 35.83
N LYS A 253 37.32 11.47 34.96
CA LYS A 253 36.72 11.43 33.61
C LYS A 253 37.29 10.29 32.77
N LEU A 254 38.61 10.05 32.81
CA LEU A 254 39.24 8.92 32.12
C LEU A 254 38.79 7.59 32.70
N CYS A 255 38.77 7.46 34.04
CA CYS A 255 38.30 6.25 34.72
C CYS A 255 36.87 5.90 34.33
N THR A 256 35.93 6.84 34.46
CA THR A 256 34.52 6.61 34.10
C THR A 256 34.36 6.27 32.62
N THR A 257 35.09 6.95 31.73
CA THR A 257 35.03 6.66 30.29
C THR A 257 35.56 5.26 29.97
N ASN A 258 36.65 4.84 30.62
CA ASN A 258 37.19 3.49 30.51
C ASN A 258 36.23 2.43 31.03
N GLU A 259 35.54 2.66 32.15
CA GLU A 259 34.50 1.76 32.67
C GLU A 259 33.32 1.63 31.68
N CYS A 260 32.85 2.74 31.12
CA CYS A 260 31.81 2.74 30.09
C CYS A 260 32.25 2.00 28.82
N LEU A 261 33.49 2.20 28.36
CA LEU A 261 34.07 1.46 27.25
C LEU A 261 34.14 -0.04 27.53
N LEU A 262 34.65 -0.44 28.70
CA LEU A 262 34.73 -1.84 29.08
C LEU A 262 33.35 -2.49 29.19
N SER A 263 32.35 -1.78 29.72
CA SER A 263 30.96 -2.23 29.75
C SER A 263 30.38 -2.44 28.34
N SER A 264 30.68 -1.52 27.41
CA SER A 264 30.27 -1.66 26.01
C SER A 264 30.96 -2.85 25.32
N LEU A 265 32.24 -3.09 25.59
CA LEU A 265 32.99 -4.23 25.07
C LEU A 265 32.51 -5.57 25.64
N CYS A 266 32.17 -5.61 26.93
CA CYS A 266 31.56 -6.77 27.56
C CYS A 266 30.20 -7.07 26.92
N SER A 267 29.39 -6.03 26.68
CA SER A 267 28.10 -6.15 25.98
C SER A 267 28.28 -6.68 24.55
N LEU A 268 29.29 -6.17 23.82
CA LEU A 268 29.65 -6.67 22.49
C LEU A 268 30.10 -8.13 22.50
N ALA A 269 30.94 -8.53 23.47
CA ALA A 269 31.37 -9.91 23.61
C ALA A 269 30.16 -10.84 23.89
N ASN A 270 29.26 -10.41 24.77
CA ASN A 270 28.05 -11.16 25.09
C ASN A 270 27.11 -11.29 23.89
N CYS A 271 26.85 -10.19 23.16
CA CYS A 271 25.93 -10.23 22.02
C CYS A 271 26.50 -11.08 20.86
N THR A 272 27.79 -10.93 20.53
CA THR A 272 28.46 -11.74 19.50
C THR A 272 28.49 -13.22 19.87
N GLY A 273 28.69 -13.55 21.15
CA GLY A 273 28.65 -14.93 21.65
C GLY A 273 27.24 -15.54 21.57
N LYS A 274 26.19 -14.78 21.93
CA LYS A 274 24.80 -15.19 21.75
C LYS A 274 24.47 -15.43 20.28
N MET A 275 24.88 -14.53 19.39
CA MET A 275 24.69 -14.69 17.93
C MET A 275 25.38 -15.95 17.41
N ALA A 276 26.65 -16.18 17.76
CA ALA A 276 27.40 -17.35 17.31
C ALA A 276 26.74 -18.66 17.77
N THR A 277 26.30 -18.70 19.03
CA THR A 277 25.57 -19.86 19.60
C THR A 277 24.22 -20.06 18.93
N PHE A 278 23.46 -18.98 18.69
CA PHE A 278 22.18 -19.03 17.99
C PHE A 278 22.30 -19.59 16.57
N PHE A 279 23.28 -19.12 15.79
CA PHE A 279 23.50 -19.62 14.44
C PHE A 279 23.97 -21.08 14.44
N SER A 280 24.76 -21.49 15.44
CA SER A 280 25.16 -22.89 15.61
C SER A 280 23.96 -23.79 15.90
N ASN A 281 23.10 -23.39 16.85
CA ASN A 281 21.94 -24.18 17.29
C ASN A 281 20.83 -24.26 16.24
N ASN A 282 20.76 -23.29 15.33
CA ASN A 282 19.76 -23.24 14.26
C ASN A 282 20.32 -23.62 12.89
N LEU A 283 21.58 -24.08 12.80
CA LEU A 283 22.22 -24.42 11.52
C LEU A 283 21.42 -25.44 10.72
N ASP A 284 20.95 -26.51 11.36
CA ASP A 284 20.13 -27.53 10.71
C ASP A 284 18.85 -26.94 10.10
N PHE A 285 18.26 -25.96 10.77
CA PHE A 285 17.07 -25.27 10.25
C PHE A 285 17.39 -24.40 9.04
N PHE A 286 18.49 -23.65 9.08
CA PHE A 286 18.92 -22.80 7.95
C PHE A 286 19.32 -23.60 6.71
N VAL A 287 19.86 -24.80 6.89
CA VAL A 287 20.30 -25.68 5.80
C VAL A 287 19.18 -26.61 5.31
N SER A 288 18.16 -26.84 6.13
CA SER A 288 17.01 -27.66 5.72
C SER A 288 16.26 -27.04 4.54
N SER A 289 15.99 -27.85 3.51
CA SER A 289 15.02 -27.46 2.48
C SER A 289 13.66 -27.23 3.14
N ALA A 290 13.02 -26.10 2.85
CA ALA A 290 11.72 -25.72 3.44
C ALA A 290 10.57 -26.68 3.07
N GLY A 291 10.82 -27.68 2.22
CA GLY A 291 9.90 -28.80 1.99
C GLY A 291 8.68 -28.42 1.15
N TYR A 292 8.77 -27.36 0.35
CA TYR A 292 7.75 -26.99 -0.63
C TYR A 292 7.78 -27.98 -1.79
N GLY A 293 7.23 -29.17 -1.60
CA GLY A 293 7.03 -30.18 -2.64
C GLY A 293 5.55 -30.30 -3.00
N PRO A 294 5.19 -30.71 -4.22
CA PRO A 294 3.81 -31.00 -4.55
C PRO A 294 3.34 -32.20 -3.72
N ARG A 295 2.07 -32.19 -3.28
CA ARG A 295 1.50 -33.32 -2.53
C ARG A 295 1.63 -34.59 -3.39
N GLY A 296 2.32 -35.61 -2.88
CA GLY A 296 2.55 -36.91 -3.56
C GLY A 296 3.55 -36.90 -4.73
N GLY A 297 4.25 -35.80 -5.00
CA GLY A 297 5.31 -35.73 -6.00
C GLY A 297 6.70 -35.90 -5.38
N ALA A 298 7.60 -36.61 -6.07
CA ALA A 298 9.02 -36.61 -5.77
C ALA A 298 9.68 -35.39 -6.44
N GLY A 299 9.76 -34.27 -5.74
CA GLY A 299 10.42 -33.06 -6.24
C GLY A 299 10.20 -31.84 -5.35
N ALA A 300 11.22 -30.98 -5.23
CA ALA A 300 11.07 -29.65 -4.66
C ALA A 300 10.48 -28.71 -5.72
N ILE A 301 9.38 -28.03 -5.41
CA ILE A 301 8.85 -26.94 -6.24
C ILE A 301 9.77 -25.72 -6.04
N ASN A 302 10.02 -24.99 -7.12
CA ASN A 302 10.71 -23.70 -7.07
C ASN A 302 10.02 -22.78 -6.04
N PRO A 303 10.73 -22.29 -5.00
CA PRO A 303 10.14 -21.44 -3.97
C PRO A 303 9.36 -20.23 -4.50
N LEU A 304 9.78 -19.64 -5.63
CA LEU A 304 9.10 -18.53 -6.27
C LEU A 304 7.73 -18.95 -6.85
N HIS A 305 7.63 -20.16 -7.39
CA HIS A 305 6.34 -20.70 -7.84
C HIS A 305 5.42 -20.97 -6.66
N ALA A 306 5.96 -21.46 -5.54
CA ALA A 306 5.19 -21.67 -4.31
C ALA A 306 4.65 -20.33 -3.75
N GLU A 307 5.44 -19.27 -3.77
CA GLU A 307 5.02 -17.93 -3.37
C GLU A 307 3.92 -17.39 -4.28
N CYS A 308 4.08 -17.48 -5.60
CA CYS A 308 3.08 -17.06 -6.58
C CYS A 308 1.75 -17.81 -6.39
N MET A 309 1.79 -19.13 -6.22
CA MET A 309 0.59 -19.94 -5.97
C MET A 309 -0.11 -19.54 -4.66
N LEU A 310 0.65 -19.22 -3.60
CA LEU A 310 0.09 -18.76 -2.33
C LEU A 310 -0.56 -17.38 -2.48
N GLY A 311 0.06 -16.48 -3.24
CA GLY A 311 -0.52 -15.18 -3.62
C GLY A 311 -1.84 -15.34 -4.38
N ASN A 312 -1.86 -16.19 -5.41
CA ASN A 312 -3.06 -16.50 -6.18
C ASN A 312 -4.16 -17.13 -5.30
N LYS A 313 -3.80 -18.01 -4.36
CA LYS A 313 -4.74 -18.58 -3.38
C LYS A 313 -5.36 -17.49 -2.51
N LYS A 314 -4.57 -16.54 -1.99
CA LYS A 314 -5.07 -15.40 -1.20
C LYS A 314 -6.03 -14.54 -2.02
N GLN A 315 -5.65 -14.23 -3.26
CA GLN A 315 -6.50 -13.46 -4.17
C GLN A 315 -7.81 -14.19 -4.48
N ALA A 316 -7.77 -15.50 -4.73
CA ALA A 316 -8.94 -16.32 -4.96
C ALA A 316 -9.84 -16.41 -3.71
N ALA A 317 -9.25 -16.56 -2.52
CA ALA A 317 -10.00 -16.57 -1.26
C ALA A 317 -10.66 -15.21 -0.99
N ALA A 318 -9.94 -14.11 -1.19
CA ALA A 318 -10.49 -12.76 -1.10
C ALA A 318 -11.64 -12.55 -2.09
N TYR A 319 -11.48 -13.00 -3.33
CA TYR A 319 -12.53 -12.95 -4.36
C TYR A 319 -13.77 -13.79 -3.97
N MET A 320 -13.58 -14.97 -3.39
CA MET A 320 -14.68 -15.81 -2.90
C MET A 320 -15.43 -15.16 -1.73
N LEU A 321 -14.72 -14.45 -0.85
CA LEU A 321 -15.32 -13.70 0.26
C LEU A 321 -16.03 -12.43 -0.21
N SER A 322 -15.52 -11.78 -1.26
CA SER A 322 -16.10 -10.57 -1.85
C SER A 322 -17.12 -10.86 -2.94
N ARG A 323 -17.54 -12.12 -3.11
CA ARG A 323 -18.40 -12.53 -4.20
C ARG A 323 -19.79 -11.90 -4.00
N PRO A 324 -20.31 -11.13 -4.97
CA PRO A 324 -21.69 -10.65 -4.90
C PRO A 324 -22.61 -11.85 -4.71
N GLU A 325 -23.65 -11.72 -3.88
CA GLU A 325 -24.65 -12.77 -3.71
C GLU A 325 -25.13 -13.22 -5.08
N SER A 326 -24.86 -14.49 -5.41
CA SER A 326 -25.31 -15.07 -6.66
C SER A 326 -26.83 -15.17 -6.60
N VAL A 327 -27.52 -14.58 -7.57
CA VAL A 327 -28.98 -14.72 -7.69
C VAL A 327 -29.32 -16.21 -7.75
N PRO A 328 -30.21 -16.71 -6.88
CA PRO A 328 -30.61 -18.11 -6.88
C PRO A 328 -31.07 -18.56 -8.27
N TYR A 329 -30.74 -19.79 -8.67
CA TYR A 329 -30.98 -20.30 -10.02
C TYR A 329 -32.43 -20.12 -10.51
N LYS A 330 -33.41 -20.28 -9.60
CA LYS A 330 -34.83 -20.06 -9.90
C LYS A 330 -35.13 -18.61 -10.28
N GLU A 331 -34.53 -17.65 -9.59
CA GLU A 331 -34.69 -16.22 -9.83
C GLU A 331 -33.93 -15.79 -11.09
N ALA A 332 -32.75 -16.38 -11.36
CA ALA A 332 -32.05 -16.19 -12.63
C ALA A 332 -32.88 -16.68 -13.84
N LEU A 333 -33.56 -17.83 -13.73
CA LEU A 333 -34.47 -18.32 -14.77
C LEU A 333 -35.72 -17.45 -14.95
N SER A 334 -36.23 -16.86 -13.86
CA SER A 334 -37.34 -15.90 -13.92
C SER A 334 -36.90 -14.62 -14.64
N ASN A 335 -35.76 -14.06 -14.25
CA ASN A 335 -35.18 -12.85 -14.86
C ASN A 335 -34.86 -13.06 -16.34
N ARG A 336 -34.32 -14.23 -16.70
CA ARG A 336 -34.10 -14.59 -18.12
C ARG A 336 -35.42 -14.62 -18.91
N ARG A 337 -36.49 -15.20 -18.36
CA ARG A 337 -37.81 -15.20 -19.02
C ARG A 337 -38.33 -13.78 -19.23
N VAL A 338 -38.26 -12.93 -18.20
CA VAL A 338 -38.67 -11.52 -18.29
C VAL A 338 -37.87 -10.75 -19.33
N LEU A 339 -36.55 -10.92 -19.36
CA LEU A 339 -35.67 -10.29 -20.35
C LEU A 339 -36.00 -10.76 -21.78
N THR A 340 -36.21 -12.07 -21.96
CA THR A 340 -36.55 -12.64 -23.28
C THR A 340 -37.90 -12.11 -23.77
N SER A 341 -38.92 -12.09 -22.90
CA SER A 341 -40.23 -11.52 -23.25
C SER A 341 -40.17 -10.02 -23.52
N SER A 342 -39.29 -9.29 -22.82
CA SER A 342 -39.10 -7.85 -23.03
C SER A 342 -38.39 -7.56 -24.35
N THR A 343 -37.39 -8.37 -24.72
CA THR A 343 -36.74 -8.27 -26.03
C THR A 343 -37.68 -8.60 -27.19
N GLU A 344 -38.49 -9.66 -27.07
CA GLU A 344 -39.50 -10.02 -28.06
C GLU A 344 -40.57 -8.93 -28.20
N SER A 345 -41.02 -8.35 -27.08
CA SER A 345 -41.94 -7.22 -27.06
C SER A 345 -41.35 -5.98 -27.73
N ARG A 346 -40.07 -5.65 -27.48
CA ARG A 346 -39.37 -4.53 -28.12
C ARG A 346 -39.24 -4.72 -29.63
N GLU A 347 -38.93 -5.93 -30.08
CA GLU A 347 -38.82 -6.24 -31.51
C GLU A 347 -40.18 -6.15 -32.22
N GLY A 348 -41.24 -6.68 -31.61
CA GLY A 348 -42.61 -6.52 -32.10
C GLY A 348 -43.06 -5.05 -32.18
N LEU A 349 -42.75 -4.25 -31.16
CA LEU A 349 -43.05 -2.82 -31.16
C LEU A 349 -42.28 -2.07 -32.26
N THR A 350 -41.03 -2.47 -32.51
CA THR A 350 -40.19 -1.87 -33.57
C THR A 350 -40.77 -2.18 -34.96
N GLN A 351 -41.21 -3.41 -35.20
CA GLN A 351 -41.89 -3.78 -36.45
C GLN A 351 -43.20 -3.00 -36.62
N GLN A 352 -43.98 -2.84 -35.56
CA GLN A 352 -45.23 -2.07 -35.61
C GLN A 352 -44.99 -0.58 -35.93
N VAL A 353 -43.96 0.01 -35.33
CA VAL A 353 -43.53 1.39 -35.64
C VAL A 353 -43.10 1.51 -37.10
N GLN A 354 -42.31 0.57 -37.61
CA GLN A 354 -41.85 0.59 -39.00
C GLN A 354 -43.02 0.46 -40.00
N GLN A 355 -43.95 -0.46 -39.76
CA GLN A 355 -45.17 -0.59 -40.56
C GLN A 355 -46.02 0.68 -40.54
N SER A 356 -46.12 1.34 -39.38
CA SER A 356 -46.86 2.60 -39.26
C SER A 356 -46.21 3.74 -40.05
N GLN A 357 -44.87 3.82 -40.04
CA GLN A 357 -44.12 4.82 -40.81
C GLN A 357 -44.25 4.60 -42.32
N GLU A 358 -44.19 3.36 -42.80
CA GLU A 358 -44.43 3.06 -44.21
C GLU A 358 -45.84 3.44 -44.65
N LYS A 359 -46.84 3.21 -43.80
CA LYS A 359 -48.22 3.61 -44.10
C LYS A 359 -48.36 5.14 -44.17
N ILE A 360 -47.71 5.87 -43.26
CA ILE A 360 -47.69 7.34 -43.29
C ILE A 360 -47.05 7.84 -44.60
N ALA A 361 -45.90 7.29 -44.99
CA ALA A 361 -45.23 7.69 -46.24
C ALA A 361 -46.10 7.47 -47.49
N ARG A 362 -46.87 6.36 -47.54
CA ARG A 362 -47.83 6.13 -48.65
C ARG A 362 -48.96 7.16 -48.66
N LEU A 363 -49.51 7.47 -47.49
CA LEU A 363 -50.57 8.49 -47.37
C LEU A 363 -50.05 9.89 -47.72
N GLU A 364 -48.80 10.20 -47.41
CA GLU A 364 -48.15 11.44 -47.83
C GLU A 364 -48.00 11.51 -49.36
N GLN A 365 -47.60 10.41 -50.01
CA GLN A 365 -47.53 10.33 -51.47
C GLN A 365 -48.92 10.47 -52.12
N GLU A 366 -49.94 9.82 -51.58
CA GLU A 366 -51.33 9.95 -52.07
C GLU A 366 -51.85 11.39 -51.90
N LYS A 367 -51.53 12.04 -50.78
CA LYS A 367 -51.88 13.45 -50.55
C LYS A 367 -51.23 14.35 -51.61
N GLU A 368 -49.95 14.15 -51.92
CA GLU A 368 -49.26 14.91 -52.97
C GLU A 368 -49.88 14.65 -54.36
N HIS A 369 -50.20 13.40 -54.66
CA HIS A 369 -50.90 13.03 -55.91
C HIS A 369 -52.23 13.77 -56.06
N TRP A 370 -53.10 13.72 -55.04
CA TRP A 370 -54.40 14.40 -55.08
C TRP A 370 -54.27 15.93 -55.11
N LEU A 371 -53.24 16.50 -54.47
CA LEU A 371 -52.96 17.93 -54.56
C LEU A 371 -52.61 18.34 -55.99
N LEU A 372 -51.79 17.55 -56.69
CA LEU A 372 -51.43 17.79 -58.09
C LEU A 372 -52.65 17.64 -59.02
N GLU A 373 -53.50 16.63 -58.80
CA GLU A 373 -54.75 16.49 -59.57
C GLU A 373 -55.69 17.68 -59.37
N ALA A 374 -55.84 18.17 -58.14
CA ALA A 374 -56.66 19.34 -57.85
C ALA A 374 -56.12 20.61 -58.53
N GLN A 375 -54.79 20.81 -58.54
CA GLN A 375 -54.15 21.92 -59.25
C GLN A 375 -54.37 21.82 -60.76
N LEU A 376 -54.22 20.63 -61.34
CA LEU A 376 -54.49 20.40 -62.78
C LEU A 376 -55.95 20.65 -63.14
N GLY A 377 -56.88 20.22 -62.28
CA GLY A 377 -58.30 20.50 -62.42
C GLY A 377 -58.61 22.00 -62.41
N ARG A 378 -57.96 22.75 -61.53
CA ARG A 378 -58.10 24.22 -61.45
C ARG A 378 -57.57 24.92 -62.71
N VAL A 379 -56.42 24.50 -63.24
CA VAL A 379 -55.88 25.04 -64.51
C VAL A 379 -56.82 24.73 -65.68
N ARG A 380 -57.40 23.54 -65.75
CA ARG A 380 -58.40 23.18 -66.78
C ARG A 380 -59.65 24.06 -66.67
N LEU A 381 -60.14 24.29 -65.45
CA LEU A 381 -61.28 25.16 -65.19
C LEU A 381 -61.01 26.60 -65.61
N GLU A 382 -59.83 27.16 -65.27
CA GLU A 382 -59.43 28.50 -65.69
C GLU A 382 -59.36 28.61 -67.22
N LYS A 383 -58.83 27.59 -67.90
CA LYS A 383 -58.79 27.53 -69.37
C LYS A 383 -60.18 27.50 -70.00
N GLU A 384 -61.09 26.68 -69.48
CA GLU A 384 -62.48 26.63 -69.98
C GLU A 384 -63.25 27.91 -69.63
N SER A 385 -63.01 28.51 -68.46
CA SER A 385 -63.61 29.81 -68.08
C SER A 385 -63.20 30.92 -69.03
N LEU A 386 -61.91 30.98 -69.42
CA LEU A 386 -61.43 31.92 -70.43
C LEU A 386 -62.07 31.66 -71.81
N ARG A 387 -62.27 30.39 -72.17
CA ARG A 387 -62.94 30.01 -73.41
C ARG A 387 -64.42 30.40 -73.42
N ILE A 388 -65.11 30.21 -72.30
CA ILE A 388 -66.51 30.66 -72.10
C ILE A 388 -66.56 32.19 -72.22
N ALA A 389 -65.67 32.92 -71.58
CA ALA A 389 -65.61 34.39 -71.68
C ALA A 389 -65.34 34.87 -73.13
N ASP A 390 -64.47 34.20 -73.90
CA ASP A 390 -64.25 34.51 -75.32
C ASP A 390 -65.51 34.21 -76.17
N LEU A 391 -66.19 33.10 -75.90
CA LEU A 391 -67.45 32.75 -76.57
C LEU A 391 -68.59 33.71 -76.20
N GLU A 392 -68.70 34.13 -74.95
CA GLU A 392 -69.67 35.13 -74.50
C GLU A 392 -69.40 36.50 -75.13
N ALA A 393 -68.13 36.91 -75.26
CA ALA A 393 -67.77 38.13 -75.97
C ALA A 393 -68.15 38.07 -77.46
N ARG A 394 -67.95 36.93 -78.12
CA ARG A 394 -68.39 36.70 -79.51
C ARG A 394 -69.91 36.67 -79.64
N LEU A 395 -70.62 36.12 -78.67
CA LEU A 395 -72.08 36.01 -78.67
C LEU A 395 -72.75 37.37 -78.36
N ALA A 396 -72.13 38.18 -77.49
CA ALA A 396 -72.51 39.58 -77.26
C ALA A 396 -72.27 40.45 -78.50
N ALA A 397 -71.19 40.20 -79.26
CA ALA A 397 -70.96 40.84 -80.55
C ALA A 397 -71.95 40.40 -81.65
N ALA A 398 -72.51 39.20 -81.55
CA ALA A 398 -73.44 38.63 -82.52
C ALA A 398 -74.93 38.95 -82.27
N LEU A 399 -75.31 39.46 -81.10
CA LEU A 399 -76.71 39.79 -80.73
C LEU A 399 -77.10 41.28 -80.95
N GLY A 400 -76.27 42.06 -81.65
CA GLY A 400 -76.70 43.33 -82.26
C GLY A 400 -77.37 43.07 -83.62
N THR A 401 -78.64 43.47 -83.75
CA THR A 401 -79.59 43.33 -84.88
C THR A 401 -80.48 42.08 -84.89
N SER A 402 -81.75 42.36 -84.59
CA SER A 402 -82.96 41.52 -84.66
C SER A 402 -83.68 41.79 -86.01
N PRO A 403 -84.91 41.33 -86.34
CA PRO A 403 -85.80 40.36 -85.68
C PRO A 403 -86.66 39.46 -86.63
N ALA A 404 -87.43 38.56 -86.00
CA ALA A 404 -88.82 38.13 -86.33
C ALA A 404 -89.02 37.24 -87.59
N VAL A 405 -89.99 36.32 -87.69
CA VAL A 405 -91.43 36.28 -87.37
C VAL A 405 -91.83 34.77 -87.43
N GLN A 406 -92.29 34.09 -86.37
CA GLN A 406 -93.69 33.97 -85.86
C GLN A 406 -94.48 32.73 -86.41
N PRO A 407 -95.62 32.33 -85.81
CA PRO A 407 -95.77 31.02 -85.14
C PRO A 407 -97.07 30.22 -85.49
N PRO A 408 -98.00 29.85 -84.57
CA PRO A 408 -98.49 28.49 -84.23
C PRO A 408 -100.01 28.38 -84.55
N PRO A 409 -100.97 27.88 -83.72
CA PRO A 409 -101.05 26.75 -82.76
C PRO A 409 -102.30 25.85 -83.00
N GLN A 410 -102.48 24.81 -82.18
CA GLN A 410 -103.73 24.42 -81.47
C GLN A 410 -103.58 22.95 -80.98
N ASP A 411 -104.12 22.47 -79.87
CA ASP A 411 -104.37 22.91 -78.49
C ASP A 411 -105.21 21.78 -77.85
N GLY A 412 -105.01 21.53 -76.55
CA GLY A 412 -105.95 20.79 -75.70
C GLY A 412 -105.78 19.27 -75.65
N SER A 413 -105.79 18.59 -74.51
CA SER A 413 -106.00 18.98 -73.11
C SER A 413 -105.85 17.70 -72.26
N THR A 414 -105.47 17.88 -71.00
CA THR A 414 -105.75 16.99 -69.84
C THR A 414 -105.02 15.65 -69.69
N SER A 415 -104.00 15.65 -68.82
CA SER A 415 -103.60 14.51 -67.95
C SER A 415 -104.57 14.42 -66.74
N PRO A 416 -104.68 13.32 -65.96
CA PRO A 416 -103.56 12.83 -65.13
C PRO A 416 -103.47 11.31 -64.86
N LEU A 417 -102.25 10.92 -64.45
CA LEU A 417 -101.85 9.85 -63.52
C LEU A 417 -102.20 8.38 -63.83
N CYS A 418 -101.15 7.58 -64.10
CA CYS A 418 -100.51 6.67 -63.12
C CYS A 418 -100.08 5.34 -63.78
N VAL A 419 -98.76 5.16 -63.86
CA VAL A 419 -98.01 3.92 -63.58
C VAL A 419 -98.43 2.63 -64.30
N THR A 420 -97.62 2.26 -65.29
CA THR A 420 -97.23 0.88 -65.63
C THR A 420 -95.70 0.87 -65.62
N ALA A 421 -95.00 0.19 -64.70
CA ALA A 421 -94.89 -1.26 -64.46
C ALA A 421 -94.17 -2.02 -65.58
N ALA A 422 -92.83 -2.10 -65.47
CA ALA A 422 -91.96 -3.26 -65.79
C ALA A 422 -90.52 -2.89 -65.36
N LEU A 423 -90.01 -3.30 -64.19
CA LEU A 423 -89.26 -4.55 -63.91
C LEU A 423 -88.05 -4.70 -64.85
N THR A 424 -86.78 -4.85 -64.46
CA THR A 424 -86.06 -5.34 -63.25
C THR A 424 -84.55 -5.03 -63.51
N HIS A 425 -83.58 -4.88 -62.59
CA HIS A 425 -83.25 -5.59 -61.35
C HIS A 425 -82.04 -4.88 -60.66
N ASN A 426 -82.08 -4.60 -59.35
CA ASN A 426 -81.11 -5.11 -58.34
C ASN A 426 -81.23 -4.40 -56.97
N SER A 427 -80.99 -5.19 -55.94
CA SER A 427 -81.60 -5.19 -54.60
C SER A 427 -80.79 -4.52 -53.46
N PHE A 428 -81.48 -4.31 -52.31
CA PHE A 428 -81.02 -4.08 -50.91
C PHE A 428 -80.47 -2.67 -50.57
N GLY A 429 -80.76 -1.96 -49.46
CA GLY A 429 -81.53 -2.17 -48.22
C GLY A 429 -81.01 -1.16 -47.17
N GLN A 430 -81.84 -0.20 -46.69
CA GLN A 430 -81.38 1.00 -45.96
C GLN A 430 -82.05 1.14 -44.57
N VAL A 431 -81.59 0.35 -43.60
CA VAL A 431 -81.83 0.52 -42.14
C VAL A 431 -80.50 0.39 -41.34
N GLY A 432 -79.37 0.20 -42.03
CA GLY A 432 -78.06 -0.06 -41.40
C GLY A 432 -77.18 1.18 -41.14
N ASP A 433 -77.48 2.34 -41.74
CA ASP A 433 -76.50 3.43 -41.84
C ASP A 433 -76.34 4.26 -40.55
N GLU A 434 -77.42 4.54 -39.81
CA GLU A 434 -77.31 5.26 -38.54
C GLU A 434 -76.66 4.42 -37.43
N GLN A 435 -77.02 3.14 -37.35
CA GLN A 435 -76.38 2.21 -36.41
C GLN A 435 -74.91 1.98 -36.77
N SER A 436 -74.57 1.93 -38.06
CA SER A 436 -73.19 1.82 -38.55
C SER A 436 -72.36 3.06 -38.19
N ARG A 437 -72.91 4.27 -38.38
CA ARG A 437 -72.25 5.53 -38.01
C ARG A 437 -72.02 5.63 -36.51
N GLU A 438 -73.02 5.29 -35.70
CA GLU A 438 -72.87 5.27 -34.24
C GLU A 438 -71.88 4.21 -33.75
N GLN A 439 -71.85 3.03 -34.39
CA GLN A 439 -70.86 2.00 -34.10
C GLN A 439 -69.44 2.46 -34.46
N LEU A 440 -69.26 3.18 -35.57
CA LEU A 440 -67.95 3.69 -35.98
C LEU A 440 -67.45 4.80 -35.03
N ILE A 441 -68.33 5.71 -34.62
CA ILE A 441 -68.02 6.75 -33.63
C ILE A 441 -67.66 6.12 -32.28
N LYS A 442 -68.43 5.11 -31.83
CA LYS A 442 -68.12 4.36 -30.61
C LYS A 442 -66.79 3.63 -30.74
N ALA A 443 -66.50 2.98 -31.86
CA ALA A 443 -65.24 2.29 -32.09
C ALA A 443 -64.04 3.25 -32.07
N HIS A 444 -64.15 4.42 -32.71
CA HIS A 444 -63.11 5.45 -32.70
C HIS A 444 -62.82 5.98 -31.28
N TYR A 445 -63.87 6.34 -30.53
CA TYR A 445 -63.69 6.83 -29.16
C TYR A 445 -63.23 5.73 -28.21
N MET A 446 -63.69 4.48 -28.36
CA MET A 446 -63.16 3.35 -27.58
C MET A 446 -61.68 3.07 -27.90
N ALA A 447 -61.28 3.14 -29.16
CA ALA A 447 -59.88 2.99 -29.56
C ALA A 447 -59.01 4.13 -28.99
N ARG A 448 -59.51 5.37 -29.06
CA ARG A 448 -58.80 6.53 -28.49
C ARG A 448 -58.70 6.47 -26.97
N VAL A 449 -59.75 6.02 -26.29
CA VAL A 449 -59.71 5.75 -24.84
C VAL A 449 -58.71 4.64 -24.53
N GLY A 450 -58.66 3.57 -25.33
CA GLY A 450 -57.67 2.50 -25.20
C GLY A 450 -56.23 3.00 -25.34
N GLU A 451 -55.95 3.79 -26.38
CA GLU A 451 -54.64 4.40 -26.62
C GLU A 451 -54.23 5.32 -25.45
N LEU A 452 -55.10 6.25 -25.04
CA LEU A 452 -54.83 7.13 -23.91
C LEU A 452 -54.62 6.34 -22.60
N THR A 453 -55.36 5.26 -22.40
CA THR A 453 -55.18 4.36 -21.24
C THR A 453 -53.81 3.70 -21.26
N THR A 454 -53.35 3.21 -22.42
CA THR A 454 -52.01 2.61 -22.53
C THR A 454 -50.89 3.63 -22.33
N GLN A 455 -51.03 4.84 -22.87
CA GLN A 455 -50.05 5.92 -22.67
C GLN A 455 -49.98 6.33 -21.19
N LEU A 456 -51.13 6.42 -20.52
CA LEU A 456 -51.20 6.70 -19.08
C LEU A 456 -50.52 5.59 -18.27
N GLN A 457 -50.83 4.32 -18.54
CA GLN A 457 -50.19 3.18 -17.86
C GLN A 457 -48.67 3.14 -18.04
N MET A 458 -48.18 3.44 -19.24
CA MET A 458 -46.75 3.50 -19.53
C MET A 458 -46.07 4.68 -18.83
N SER A 459 -46.75 5.83 -18.76
CA SER A 459 -46.26 7.00 -18.02
C SER A 459 -46.21 6.71 -16.53
N ASP A 460 -47.26 6.10 -15.97
CA ASP A 460 -47.34 5.72 -14.56
C ASP A 460 -46.26 4.69 -14.20
N SER A 461 -46.02 3.68 -15.05
CA SER A 461 -44.96 2.70 -14.86
C SER A 461 -43.57 3.36 -14.81
N LYS A 462 -43.30 4.31 -15.72
CA LYS A 462 -42.04 5.08 -15.72
C LYS A 462 -41.91 5.97 -14.49
N ALA A 463 -42.98 6.63 -14.07
CA ALA A 463 -42.99 7.47 -12.88
C ALA A 463 -42.69 6.64 -11.62
N VAL A 464 -43.28 5.46 -11.48
CA VAL A 464 -43.00 4.53 -10.37
C VAL A 464 -41.55 4.03 -10.41
N HIS A 465 -41.03 3.70 -11.60
CA HIS A 465 -39.65 3.25 -11.75
C HIS A 465 -38.65 4.33 -11.34
N PHE A 466 -38.79 5.56 -11.87
CA PHE A 466 -37.91 6.68 -11.47
C PHE A 466 -38.05 7.02 -9.98
N TYR A 467 -39.26 6.95 -9.42
CA TYR A 467 -39.45 7.15 -7.99
C TYR A 467 -38.70 6.10 -7.16
N ALA A 468 -38.73 4.83 -7.58
CA ALA A 468 -37.99 3.75 -6.91
C ALA A 468 -36.46 3.95 -7.01
N GLU A 469 -35.96 4.36 -8.18
CA GLU A 469 -34.54 4.67 -8.37
C GLU A 469 -34.09 5.87 -7.55
N CYS A 470 -34.84 6.98 -7.56
CA CYS A 470 -34.57 8.15 -6.73
C CYS A 470 -34.56 7.79 -5.24
N ARG A 471 -35.49 6.94 -4.78
CA ARG A 471 -35.53 6.46 -3.40
C ARG A 471 -34.34 5.57 -3.05
N ALA A 472 -33.92 4.69 -3.96
CA ALA A 472 -32.74 3.84 -3.76
C ALA A 472 -31.45 4.68 -3.72
N LEU A 473 -31.33 5.67 -4.61
CA LEU A 473 -30.22 6.61 -4.67
C LEU A 473 -30.15 7.45 -3.40
N ALA A 474 -31.27 8.01 -2.93
CA ALA A 474 -31.34 8.79 -1.71
C ALA A 474 -30.90 7.98 -0.47
N LYS A 475 -31.29 6.70 -0.39
CA LYS A 475 -30.82 5.80 0.68
C LYS A 475 -29.31 5.56 0.62
N ARG A 476 -28.75 5.29 -0.57
CA ARG A 476 -27.30 5.10 -0.75
C ARG A 476 -26.52 6.36 -0.39
N LEU A 477 -27.03 7.53 -0.79
CA LEU A 477 -26.43 8.83 -0.49
C LEU A 477 -26.45 9.10 1.02
N ALA A 478 -27.57 8.88 1.70
CA ALA A 478 -27.65 9.05 3.15
C ALA A 478 -26.70 8.11 3.93
N LEU A 479 -26.53 6.86 3.48
CA LEU A 479 -25.55 5.94 4.08
C LEU A 479 -24.11 6.42 3.84
N ALA A 480 -23.81 6.90 2.63
CA ALA A 480 -22.50 7.46 2.31
C ALA A 480 -22.20 8.72 3.14
N GLU A 481 -23.18 9.62 3.29
CA GLU A 481 -23.05 10.82 4.13
C GLU A 481 -22.79 10.47 5.58
N LYS A 482 -23.54 9.52 6.16
CA LYS A 482 -23.30 9.04 7.52
C LYS A 482 -21.90 8.47 7.69
N SER A 483 -21.42 7.69 6.71
CA SER A 483 -20.04 7.16 6.74
C SER A 483 -18.97 8.25 6.63
N ARG A 484 -19.24 9.30 5.86
CA ARG A 484 -18.35 10.45 5.72
C ARG A 484 -18.29 11.24 7.03
N GLU A 485 -19.43 11.43 7.70
CA GLU A 485 -19.50 12.10 9.00
C GLU A 485 -18.70 11.35 10.08
N THR A 486 -18.89 10.03 10.21
CA THR A 486 -18.15 9.22 11.19
C THR A 486 -16.65 9.25 10.94
N LEU A 487 -16.20 9.17 9.68
CA LEU A 487 -14.79 9.29 9.33
C LEU A 487 -14.25 10.70 9.61
N THR A 488 -15.05 11.74 9.37
CA THR A 488 -14.66 13.13 9.65
C THR A 488 -14.53 13.39 11.15
N GLU A 489 -15.43 12.85 11.96
CA GLU A 489 -15.35 12.91 13.43
C GLU A 489 -14.13 12.13 13.95
N GLY A 490 -13.88 10.93 13.42
CA GLY A 490 -12.68 10.15 13.73
C GLY A 490 -11.39 10.91 13.42
N ALA A 491 -11.33 11.59 12.27
CA ALA A 491 -10.20 12.41 11.89
C ALA A 491 -10.02 13.63 12.82
N LYS A 492 -11.10 14.29 13.24
CA LYS A 492 -11.06 15.40 14.20
C LYS A 492 -10.53 14.93 15.56
N LEU A 493 -11.02 13.80 16.08
CA LEU A 493 -10.55 13.21 17.33
C LEU A 493 -9.06 12.83 17.27
N ALA A 494 -8.63 12.22 16.17
CA ALA A 494 -7.22 11.89 15.96
C ALA A 494 -6.33 13.14 15.95
N ASN A 495 -6.75 14.21 15.26
CA ASN A 495 -6.02 15.47 15.24
C ASN A 495 -5.97 16.14 16.61
N GLN A 496 -7.06 16.13 17.38
CA GLN A 496 -7.07 16.64 18.75
C GLN A 496 -6.10 15.87 19.66
N ASN A 497 -6.04 14.54 19.52
CA ASN A 497 -5.08 13.72 20.26
C ASN A 497 -3.63 14.03 19.87
N ILE A 498 -3.35 14.23 18.57
CA ILE A 498 -2.02 14.64 18.10
C ILE A 498 -1.62 15.97 18.73
N SER A 499 -2.49 16.99 18.69
CA SER A 499 -2.19 18.29 19.30
C SER A 499 -1.97 18.18 20.81
N ARG A 500 -2.80 17.42 21.52
CA ARG A 500 -2.63 17.18 22.97
C ARG A 500 -1.28 16.53 23.28
N LEU A 501 -0.92 15.49 22.54
CA LEU A 501 0.37 14.81 22.71
C LEU A 501 1.56 15.71 22.37
N GLN A 502 1.42 16.62 21.41
CA GLN A 502 2.43 17.62 21.10
C GLN A 502 2.62 18.63 22.25
N ASP A 503 1.53 19.09 22.87
CA ASP A 503 1.58 20.00 24.02
C ASP A 503 2.18 19.31 25.26
N GLU A 504 1.79 18.06 25.53
CA GLU A 504 2.38 17.23 26.60
C GLU A 504 3.89 17.02 26.36
N LEU A 505 4.30 16.75 25.12
CA LEU A 505 5.71 16.61 24.76
C LEU A 505 6.47 17.93 24.95
N ALA A 506 5.90 19.05 24.52
CA ALA A 506 6.53 20.36 24.63
C ALA A 506 6.67 20.82 26.09
N THR A 507 5.65 20.58 26.92
CA THR A 507 5.68 20.88 28.36
C THR A 507 6.67 19.99 29.10
N THR A 508 6.71 18.70 28.79
CA THR A 508 7.69 17.76 29.36
C THR A 508 9.12 18.15 28.97
N LYS A 509 9.33 18.49 27.71
CA LYS A 509 10.63 18.96 27.21
C LYS A 509 11.08 20.23 27.94
N ARG A 510 10.21 21.24 28.04
CA ARG A 510 10.52 22.49 28.75
C ARG A 510 10.81 22.24 30.23
N SER A 511 10.05 21.37 30.88
CA SER A 511 10.29 21.04 32.30
C SER A 511 11.66 20.39 32.51
N TYR A 512 12.08 19.49 31.62
CA TYR A 512 13.42 18.92 31.70
C TYR A 512 14.52 19.94 31.38
N GLU A 513 14.31 20.84 30.41
CA GLU A 513 15.23 21.94 30.13
C GLU A 513 15.37 22.88 31.35
N ASP A 514 14.27 23.25 32.00
CA ASP A 514 14.28 24.09 33.21
C ASP A 514 14.97 23.39 34.39
N GLN A 515 14.72 22.10 34.59
CA GLN A 515 15.40 21.30 35.63
C GLN A 515 16.92 21.23 35.38
N LEU A 516 17.33 21.02 34.12
CA LEU A 516 18.74 21.01 33.75
C LEU A 516 19.38 22.40 33.93
N SER A 517 18.67 23.47 33.61
CA SER A 517 19.13 24.84 33.83
C SER A 517 19.32 25.13 35.32
N MET A 518 18.33 24.79 36.16
CA MET A 518 18.44 24.97 37.61
C MET A 518 19.60 24.16 38.22
N MET A 519 19.81 22.93 37.74
CA MET A 519 20.97 22.13 38.15
C MET A 519 22.29 22.78 37.72
N SER A 520 22.35 23.33 36.50
CA SER A 520 23.52 24.04 36.00
C SER A 520 23.85 25.27 36.84
N ASP A 521 22.85 26.09 37.19
CA ASP A 521 23.02 27.26 38.04
C ASP A 521 23.46 26.88 39.47
N HIS A 522 22.87 25.82 40.02
CA HIS A 522 23.27 25.29 41.33
C HIS A 522 24.72 24.79 41.31
N LEU A 523 25.13 24.06 40.26
CA LEU A 523 26.52 23.62 40.10
C LEU A 523 27.48 24.80 39.95
N CYS A 524 27.08 25.87 39.26
CA CYS A 524 27.89 27.08 39.12
C CYS A 524 28.10 27.77 40.48
N SER A 525 27.01 27.98 41.24
CA SER A 525 27.06 28.51 42.61
C SER A 525 27.91 27.64 43.56
N MET A 526 27.77 26.32 43.46
CA MET A 526 28.57 25.39 44.23
C MET A 526 30.06 25.46 43.85
N ASN A 527 30.39 25.59 42.56
CA ASN A 527 31.77 25.78 42.12
C ASN A 527 32.37 27.12 42.59
N GLU A 528 31.58 28.20 42.62
CA GLU A 528 32.02 29.49 43.18
C GLU A 528 32.31 29.38 44.68
N THR A 529 31.45 28.69 45.44
CA THR A 529 31.68 28.48 46.88
C THR A 529 32.88 27.58 47.15
N LEU A 530 33.04 26.49 46.39
CA LEU A 530 34.23 25.63 46.46
C LEU A 530 35.51 26.40 46.09
N SER A 531 35.44 27.28 45.10
CA SER A 531 36.57 28.14 44.71
C SER A 531 36.93 29.13 45.83
N LYS A 532 35.93 29.78 46.45
CA LYS A 532 36.16 30.65 47.62
C LYS A 532 36.78 29.90 48.79
N GLN A 533 36.25 28.71 49.11
CA GLN A 533 36.82 27.86 50.16
C GLN A 533 38.26 27.45 49.83
N ARG A 534 38.56 27.19 48.56
CA ARG A 534 39.91 26.87 48.11
C ARG A 534 40.87 28.05 48.29
N GLU A 535 40.47 29.25 47.90
CA GLU A 535 41.24 30.48 48.12
C GLU A 535 41.48 30.75 49.62
N GLU A 536 40.49 30.51 50.47
CA GLU A 536 40.57 30.65 51.92
C GLU A 536 41.55 29.62 52.53
N ILE A 537 41.53 28.37 52.04
CA ILE A 537 42.51 27.33 52.43
C ILE A 537 43.92 27.74 51.99
N ASP A 538 44.08 28.24 50.77
CA ASP A 538 45.39 28.59 50.24
C ASP A 538 45.97 29.84 50.95
N THR A 539 45.15 30.83 51.30
CA THR A 539 45.56 31.96 52.14
C THR A 539 45.93 31.53 53.56
N LEU A 540 45.19 30.61 54.19
CA LEU A 540 45.56 30.03 55.49
C LEU A 540 46.88 29.23 55.42
N LYS A 541 47.11 28.47 54.35
CA LYS A 541 48.38 27.76 54.12
C LYS A 541 49.55 28.71 53.93
N LEU A 542 49.38 29.79 53.17
CA LEU A 542 50.40 30.84 53.00
C LEU A 542 50.68 31.57 54.34
N GLY A 543 49.65 31.91 55.11
CA GLY A 543 49.79 32.50 56.44
C GLY A 543 50.55 31.60 57.44
N ASN A 544 50.30 30.29 57.42
CA ASN A 544 51.04 29.32 58.23
C ASN A 544 52.49 29.12 57.75
N LYS A 545 52.76 29.28 56.45
CA LYS A 545 54.11 29.13 55.88
C LYS A 545 55.01 30.32 56.20
N VAL A 546 54.46 31.54 56.30
CA VAL A 546 55.18 32.74 56.75
C VAL A 546 55.54 32.66 58.24
N ARG A 547 54.77 31.93 59.06
CA ARG A 547 55.01 31.79 60.50
C ARG A 547 56.07 30.75 60.88
N ASN A 548 56.50 29.89 59.93
CA ASN A 548 57.41 28.77 60.16
C ASN A 548 58.81 28.92 59.53
N VAL A 549 59.25 30.13 59.16
CA VAL A 549 60.65 30.37 58.74
C VAL A 549 61.52 30.53 60.00
N PRO A 550 62.55 29.68 60.23
CA PRO A 550 63.50 29.88 61.32
C PRO A 550 64.42 31.05 60.99
N SER A 551 64.45 32.04 61.88
CA SER A 551 65.37 33.17 61.84
C SER A 551 66.80 32.72 62.16
N GLU A 552 67.61 32.45 61.14
CA GLU A 552 69.07 32.40 61.25
C GLU A 552 69.67 33.81 61.17
N THR A 553 70.24 34.23 62.30
CA THR A 553 71.44 35.06 62.49
C THR A 553 71.88 36.04 61.39
N THR A 554 71.89 37.33 61.74
CA THR A 554 72.99 38.26 61.42
C THR A 554 73.18 39.24 62.58
N GLY A 555 74.32 39.14 63.26
CA GLY A 555 74.81 40.16 64.17
C GLY A 555 75.68 41.18 63.45
N HIS A 556 75.49 42.47 63.73
CA HIS A 556 76.45 43.59 63.70
C HIS A 556 75.64 44.85 64.09
N ARG A 557 75.87 45.53 65.21
CA ARG A 557 77.00 46.36 65.68
C ARG A 557 76.60 47.85 65.61
N MET A 558 76.72 48.50 66.77
CA MET A 558 76.99 49.92 67.04
C MET A 558 75.83 50.91 67.29
N THR A 559 76.09 51.63 68.39
CA THR A 559 75.56 52.88 68.98
C THR A 559 74.18 52.87 69.60
#